data_AF-Q2PVQ4-F1
#
_entry.id   AF-Q2PVQ4-F1
#
_cell.length_a   1.000
_cell.length_b   1.000
_cell.length_c   1.000
_cell.angle_alpha   90.00
_cell.angle_beta   90.00
_cell.angle_gamma   90.00
#
_symmetry.space_group_name_H-M   'P 1'
#
loop_
_entity.id
_entity.type
_entity.pdbx_description
1 polymer ?
#
loop_
_entity_poly.entity_id
_entity_poly.type
_entity_poly.pdbx_seq_one_letter_code
_entity_poly.pdbx_strand_id
1 'polypeptide(L)'
;QTTTVEVVKRTDVLCGQQRPGHFAGVATVLMKLFNITLPKRAYFGMKDAQQVAVIEGFVTDFNIPVTIVPVDIVREEDGLAKSSRNVYLSQDEREEALHLYRSLCIAKERIEAGER
;
A
#
# COMPACT_ATOMS: atom_id res chain seq x y z
N GLN A 1 18.90 12.93 -10.75
CA GLN A 1 17.51 13.40 -10.95
C GLN A 1 17.34 14.66 -10.12
N THR A 2 16.84 15.77 -10.69
CA THR A 2 16.84 17.11 -10.06
C THR A 2 15.46 17.57 -9.59
N THR A 3 14.40 16.81 -9.89
CA THR A 3 13.01 17.14 -9.55
C THR A 3 12.37 15.99 -8.79
N THR A 4 11.67 16.32 -7.72
CA THR A 4 10.93 15.41 -6.85
C THR A 4 9.51 15.92 -6.61
N VAL A 5 8.59 14.99 -6.33
CA VAL A 5 7.25 15.29 -5.83
C VAL A 5 7.21 14.86 -4.36
N GLU A 6 6.91 15.81 -3.48
CA GLU A 6 6.81 15.55 -2.05
C GLU A 6 5.35 15.47 -1.62
N VAL A 7 5.03 14.48 -0.78
CA VAL A 7 3.71 14.31 -0.17
C VAL A 7 3.82 14.59 1.32
N VAL A 8 3.14 15.65 1.77
CA VAL A 8 3.25 16.16 3.15
C VAL A 8 2.26 15.47 4.10
N LYS A 9 1.05 15.15 3.63
CA LYS A 9 0.01 14.50 4.45
C LYS A 9 0.02 12.99 4.26
N ARG A 10 -0.37 12.24 5.30
CA ARG A 10 -0.52 10.77 5.30
C ARG A 10 0.82 10.01 5.24
N THR A 11 1.94 10.70 5.47
CA THR A 11 3.31 10.15 5.37
C THR A 11 4.07 10.18 6.70
N ASP A 12 3.51 10.79 7.74
CA ASP A 12 4.08 10.94 9.09
C ASP A 12 3.66 9.84 10.08
N VAL A 13 2.81 8.91 9.63
CA VAL A 13 2.30 7.77 10.42
C VAL A 13 2.63 6.44 9.73
N LEU A 14 2.39 5.31 10.44
CA LEU A 14 2.51 3.95 9.91
C LEU A 14 3.86 3.70 9.22
N CYS A 15 3.87 3.18 7.98
CA CYS A 15 5.09 2.90 7.23
C CYS A 15 5.87 4.16 6.88
N GLY A 16 5.20 5.31 6.76
CA GLY A 16 5.85 6.58 6.44
C GLY A 16 6.79 7.05 7.55
N GLN A 17 6.39 6.88 8.81
CA GLN A 17 7.21 7.18 9.97
C GLN A 17 8.50 6.34 10.00
N GLN A 18 8.40 5.05 9.65
CA GLN A 18 9.55 4.13 9.64
C GLN A 18 10.42 4.24 8.38
N ARG A 19 9.91 4.90 7.32
CA ARG A 19 10.59 4.97 6.01
C ARG A 19 10.59 6.40 5.46
N PRO A 20 11.36 7.33 6.06
CA PRO A 20 11.44 8.71 5.61
C PRO A 20 11.77 8.82 4.12
N GLY A 21 11.03 9.67 3.40
CA GLY A 21 11.19 9.88 1.96
C GLY A 21 10.62 8.78 1.05
N HIS A 22 10.15 7.64 1.59
CA HIS A 22 9.61 6.55 0.78
C HIS A 22 8.47 7.00 -0.15
N PHE A 23 7.49 7.73 0.39
CA PHE A 23 6.33 8.18 -0.37
C PHE A 23 6.64 9.30 -1.36
N ALA A 24 7.67 10.12 -1.11
CA ALA A 24 8.16 11.08 -2.10
C ALA A 24 8.75 10.36 -3.33
N GLY A 25 9.47 9.26 -3.11
CA GLY A 25 9.93 8.39 -4.19
C GLY A 25 8.79 7.78 -5.00
N VAL A 26 7.76 7.26 -4.32
CA VAL A 26 6.55 6.70 -4.94
C VAL A 26 5.81 7.76 -5.78
N ALA A 27 5.52 8.93 -5.21
CA ALA A 27 4.83 10.01 -5.94
C ALA A 27 5.64 10.49 -7.15
N THR A 28 6.96 10.62 -7.00
CA THR A 28 7.85 11.04 -8.09
C THR A 28 7.84 10.05 -9.26
N VAL A 29 7.91 8.74 -9.00
CA VAL A 29 7.89 7.75 -10.09
C VAL A 29 6.51 7.65 -10.74
N LEU A 30 5.42 7.73 -9.96
CA LEU A 30 4.06 7.69 -10.51
C LEU A 30 3.73 8.92 -11.34
N MET A 31 4.17 10.11 -10.93
CA MET A 31 4.03 11.32 -11.74
C MET A 31 4.70 11.15 -13.11
N LYS A 32 5.90 10.54 -13.16
CA LYS A 32 6.55 10.23 -14.44
C LYS A 32 5.73 9.23 -15.26
N LEU A 33 5.29 8.13 -14.64
CA LEU A 33 4.56 7.07 -15.34
C LEU A 33 3.19 7.54 -15.88
N PHE A 34 2.46 8.35 -15.12
CA PHE A 34 1.16 8.90 -15.56
C PHE A 34 1.33 9.89 -16.71
N ASN A 35 2.39 10.71 -16.71
CA ASN A 35 2.67 11.61 -17.83
C ASN A 35 3.16 10.88 -19.09
N ILE A 36 3.85 9.75 -18.95
CA ILE A 36 4.34 8.96 -20.08
C ILE A 36 3.23 8.10 -20.69
N THR A 37 2.42 7.44 -19.86
CA THR A 37 1.47 6.41 -20.30
C THR A 37 0.05 6.93 -20.48
N LEU A 38 -0.29 8.09 -19.92
CA LEU A 38 -1.61 8.71 -19.95
C LEU A 38 -2.77 7.72 -19.68
N PRO A 39 -2.70 6.94 -18.58
CA PRO A 39 -3.65 5.88 -18.35
C PRO A 39 -5.00 6.46 -17.93
N LYS A 40 -6.11 5.85 -18.34
CA LYS A 40 -7.43 6.20 -17.81
C LYS A 40 -7.63 5.68 -16.38
N ARG A 41 -7.04 4.52 -16.08
CA ARG A 41 -7.17 3.80 -14.81
C ARG A 41 -5.82 3.24 -14.40
N ALA A 42 -5.52 3.27 -13.10
CA ALA A 42 -4.34 2.63 -12.53
C ALA A 42 -4.75 1.81 -11.31
N TYR A 43 -4.27 0.56 -11.23
CA TYR A 43 -4.72 -0.42 -10.25
C TYR A 43 -3.64 -0.61 -9.19
N PHE A 44 -4.02 -0.50 -7.91
CA PHE A 44 -3.09 -0.62 -6.78
C PHE A 44 -3.65 -1.54 -5.71
N GLY A 45 -2.82 -2.45 -5.21
CA GLY A 45 -3.24 -3.45 -4.24
C GLY A 45 -3.41 -2.88 -2.83
N MET A 46 -4.53 -3.22 -2.18
CA MET A 46 -4.86 -2.81 -0.81
C MET A 46 -3.95 -3.42 0.26
N LYS A 47 -3.03 -4.31 -0.11
CA LYS A 47 -1.97 -4.80 0.77
C LYS A 47 -1.11 -3.65 1.30
N ASP A 48 -0.87 -2.65 0.46
CA ASP A 48 -0.14 -1.43 0.81
C ASP A 48 -1.13 -0.26 0.97
N ALA A 49 -2.11 -0.41 1.86
CA ALA A 49 -3.25 0.51 2.02
C ALA A 49 -2.83 1.99 2.21
N GLN A 50 -1.79 2.27 3.00
CA GLN A 50 -1.27 3.63 3.17
C GLN A 50 -0.78 4.22 1.84
N GLN A 51 -0.13 3.41 1.00
CA GLN A 51 0.34 3.85 -0.31
C GLN A 51 -0.84 4.21 -1.20
N VAL A 52 -1.91 3.41 -1.22
CA VAL A 52 -3.13 3.72 -1.99
C VAL A 52 -3.71 5.07 -1.55
N ALA A 53 -3.87 5.29 -0.24
CA ALA A 53 -4.39 6.55 0.29
C ALA A 53 -3.50 7.77 -0.03
N VAL A 54 -2.18 7.59 -0.02
CA VAL A 54 -1.22 8.62 -0.47
C VAL A 54 -1.38 8.91 -1.97
N ILE A 55 -1.54 7.85 -2.78
CA ILE A 55 -1.68 7.97 -4.25
C ILE A 55 -2.97 8.71 -4.62
N GLU A 56 -4.09 8.31 -4.04
CA GLU A 56 -5.39 8.97 -4.25
C GLU A 56 -5.33 10.45 -3.86
N GLY A 57 -4.66 10.76 -2.74
CA GLY A 57 -4.44 12.13 -2.30
C GLY A 57 -3.70 12.97 -3.34
N PHE A 58 -2.51 12.55 -3.78
CA PHE A 58 -1.74 13.40 -4.70
C PHE A 58 -2.36 13.45 -6.11
N VAL A 59 -3.02 12.37 -6.57
CA VAL A 59 -3.74 12.38 -7.85
C VAL A 59 -4.83 13.44 -7.83
N THR A 60 -5.55 13.55 -6.71
CA THR A 60 -6.55 14.59 -6.49
C THR A 60 -5.90 15.97 -6.42
N ASP A 61 -4.87 16.15 -5.60
CA ASP A 61 -4.22 17.45 -5.38
C ASP A 61 -3.59 18.03 -6.66
N PHE A 62 -3.09 17.18 -7.55
CA PHE A 62 -2.49 17.58 -8.83
C PHE A 62 -3.45 17.52 -10.03
N ASN A 63 -4.75 17.25 -9.80
CA ASN A 63 -5.76 17.13 -10.85
C ASN A 63 -5.36 16.14 -11.97
N ILE A 64 -4.70 15.03 -11.60
CA ILE A 64 -4.23 14.05 -12.57
C ILE A 64 -5.45 13.28 -13.08
N PRO A 65 -5.71 13.21 -14.41
CA PRO A 65 -6.92 12.61 -14.96
C PRO A 65 -6.84 11.07 -15.02
N VAL A 66 -6.47 10.44 -13.90
CA VAL A 66 -6.32 8.99 -13.74
C VAL A 66 -7.26 8.53 -12.63
N THR A 67 -8.09 7.54 -12.90
CA THR A 67 -8.87 6.88 -11.84
C THR A 67 -8.00 5.85 -11.12
N ILE A 68 -7.83 6.03 -9.81
CA ILE A 68 -7.16 5.05 -8.94
C ILE A 68 -8.17 3.97 -8.56
N VAL A 69 -7.82 2.72 -8.85
CA VAL A 69 -8.68 1.55 -8.59
C VAL A 69 -8.00 0.69 -7.51
N PRO A 70 -8.44 0.76 -6.26
CA PRO A 70 -7.98 -0.17 -5.23
C PRO A 70 -8.41 -1.59 -5.60
N VAL A 71 -7.51 -2.56 -5.45
CA VAL A 71 -7.81 -3.99 -5.65
C VAL A 71 -7.55 -4.77 -4.37
N ASP A 72 -8.38 -5.77 -4.11
CA ASP A 72 -8.34 -6.58 -2.90
C ASP A 72 -6.99 -7.30 -2.71
N ILE A 73 -6.69 -7.59 -1.45
CA ILE A 73 -5.48 -8.35 -1.09
C ILE A 73 -5.62 -9.78 -1.60
N VAL A 74 -4.79 -10.15 -2.58
CA VAL A 74 -4.65 -11.55 -2.98
C VAL A 74 -3.86 -12.30 -1.90
N ARG A 75 -4.40 -13.42 -1.46
CA ARG A 75 -3.80 -14.28 -0.43
C ARG A 75 -3.37 -15.62 -1.01
N GLU A 76 -2.42 -16.26 -0.35
CA GLU A 76 -2.10 -17.67 -0.51
C GLU A 76 -3.21 -18.52 0.15
N GLU A 77 -3.22 -19.84 -0.11
CA GLU A 77 -4.30 -20.73 0.37
C GLU A 77 -4.43 -20.75 1.89
N ASP A 78 -3.33 -20.53 2.61
CA ASP A 78 -3.28 -20.45 4.07
C ASP A 78 -3.55 -19.04 4.62
N GLY A 79 -3.87 -18.08 3.74
CA GLY A 79 -4.26 -16.73 4.11
C GLY A 79 -3.12 -15.71 4.17
N LEU A 80 -1.85 -16.11 4.00
CA LEU A 80 -0.76 -15.14 3.93
C LEU A 80 -0.97 -14.18 2.75
N ALA A 81 -0.79 -12.88 2.96
CA ALA A 81 -0.89 -11.91 1.88
C ALA A 81 0.25 -12.13 0.87
N LYS A 82 -0.08 -12.25 -0.43
CA LYS A 82 0.94 -12.43 -1.47
C LYS A 82 1.90 -11.25 -1.48
N SER A 83 3.19 -11.56 -1.43
CA SER A 83 4.26 -10.58 -1.43
C SER A 83 5.48 -11.18 -2.12
N SER A 84 6.14 -10.42 -2.99
CA SER A 84 7.43 -10.85 -3.54
C SER A 84 8.48 -11.07 -2.44
N ARG A 85 8.30 -10.43 -1.28
CA ARG A 85 9.18 -10.60 -0.11
C ARG A 85 8.97 -11.91 0.64
N ASN A 86 7.91 -12.67 0.37
CA ASN A 86 7.71 -13.98 1.01
C ASN A 86 8.83 -14.96 0.65
N VAL A 87 9.52 -14.75 -0.49
CA VAL A 87 10.68 -15.54 -0.91
C VAL A 87 11.88 -15.42 0.04
N TYR A 88 11.90 -14.41 0.91
CA TYR A 88 12.98 -14.21 1.88
C TYR A 88 12.75 -14.96 3.19
N LEU A 89 11.56 -15.54 3.39
CA LEU A 89 11.24 -16.30 4.59
C LEU A 89 11.83 -17.70 4.49
N SER A 90 12.51 -18.13 5.55
CA SER A 90 12.74 -19.55 5.80
C SER A 90 11.41 -20.28 6.03
N GLN A 91 11.45 -21.62 6.05
CA GLN A 91 10.26 -22.42 6.30
C GLN A 91 9.61 -22.09 7.65
N ASP A 92 10.42 -21.98 8.71
CA ASP A 92 9.94 -21.66 10.06
C ASP A 92 9.34 -20.24 10.10
N GLU A 93 10.02 -19.24 9.53
CA GLU A 93 9.49 -17.86 9.46
C GLU A 93 8.20 -17.77 8.62
N ARG A 94 8.04 -18.65 7.63
CA ARG A 94 6.85 -18.71 6.78
C ARG A 94 5.63 -19.26 7.52
N GLU A 95 5.84 -20.20 8.43
CA GLU A 95 4.80 -20.69 9.34
C GLU A 95 4.42 -19.59 10.35
N GLU A 96 5.42 -18.91 10.92
CA GLU A 96 5.21 -17.82 11.86
C GLU A 96 4.47 -16.62 11.24
N ALA A 97 4.75 -16.31 9.97
CA ALA A 97 4.10 -15.21 9.23
C ALA A 97 2.56 -15.34 9.18
N LEU A 98 2.01 -16.55 9.33
CA LEU A 98 0.57 -16.77 9.37
C LEU A 98 -0.09 -16.17 10.61
N HIS A 99 0.64 -16.02 11.71
CA HIS A 99 0.12 -15.38 12.91
C HIS A 99 -0.28 -13.92 12.68
N LEU A 100 0.40 -13.22 11.76
CA LEU A 100 0.02 -11.85 11.39
C LEU A 100 -1.36 -11.80 10.73
N TYR A 101 -1.68 -12.75 9.85
CA TYR A 101 -3.00 -12.79 9.23
C TYR A 101 -4.08 -13.15 10.25
N ARG A 102 -3.81 -14.16 11.08
CA ARG A 102 -4.75 -14.61 12.13
C ARG A 102 -5.07 -13.49 13.11
N SER A 103 -4.08 -12.71 13.55
CA SER A 103 -4.31 -11.59 14.47
C SER A 103 -5.17 -10.49 13.86
N LEU A 104 -5.00 -10.20 12.57
CA LEU A 104 -5.85 -9.24 11.84
C LEU A 104 -7.29 -9.73 11.71
N CYS A 105 -7.52 -11.03 11.49
CA CYS A 105 -8.87 -11.61 11.48
C CYS A 105 -9.55 -11.47 12.85
N ILE A 106 -8.84 -11.79 13.93
CA ILE A 106 -9.35 -11.63 15.30
C ILE A 106 -9.71 -10.18 15.59
N ALA A 107 -8.83 -9.24 15.20
CA ALA A 107 -9.10 -7.81 15.37
C ALA A 107 -10.35 -7.37 14.58
N LYS A 108 -10.52 -7.86 13.36
CA LYS A 108 -11.71 -7.61 12.54
C LYS A 108 -12.98 -8.12 13.23
N GLU A 109 -12.98 -9.37 13.68
CA GLU A 109 -14.14 -10.00 14.35
C GLU A 109 -14.56 -9.22 15.60
N ARG A 110 -13.59 -8.76 16.39
CA ARG A 110 -13.82 -7.94 17.59
C ARG A 110 -14.46 -6.59 17.28
N ILE A 111 -13.93 -5.89 16.27
CA ILE A 111 -14.50 -4.62 15.81
C ILE A 111 -15.93 -4.83 15.28
N GLU A 112 -16.17 -5.90 14.51
CA GLU A 112 -17.50 -6.26 14.02
C GLU A 112 -18.48 -6.64 15.15
N ALA A 113 -17.96 -7.20 16.26
CA ALA A 113 -18.71 -7.46 17.48
C ALA A 113 -18.94 -6.20 18.36
N GLY A 114 -18.41 -5.04 17.95
CA GLY A 114 -18.66 -3.74 18.60
C GLY A 114 -17.56 -3.25 19.55
N GLU A 115 -16.41 -3.92 19.60
CA GLU A 115 -15.20 -3.40 20.29
C GLU A 115 -14.72 -2.11 19.60
N ARG A 116 -14.36 -1.08 20.37
CA ARG A 116 -13.98 0.27 19.87
C ARG A 116 -12.66 0.75 20.44
#